data_AF-A0A671WJ20-F1
#
_entry.id   AF-A0A671WJ20-F1
#
_cell.length_a   1.000
_cell.length_b   1.000
_cell.length_c   1.000
_cell.angle_alpha   90.00
_cell.angle_beta   90.00
_cell.angle_gamma   90.00
#
_symmetry.space_group_name_H-M   'P 1'
#
loop_
_entity.id
_entity.type
_entity.pdbx_description
1 polymer ?
#
loop_
_entity_poly.entity_id
_entity_poly.type
_entity_poly.pdbx_seq_one_letter_code
_entity_poly.pdbx_strand_id
1 'polypeptide(L)'
;FVIGPCLLKNTVIGSPEYYQRNKTEPRNLQAEIEFYHRHLTELQNDLKQIKQSKERIKTYSDYNQERERLENLHNKLGRLEESIARSKRNHRIQVSPFSIHPGDINKAPPDRPEQHPSTSESDLAVSENIREESKEDEEDQPCPDDPERSNQQHQRLCGEAQSTNDQQHFQPELLTASGKTSYRFRCPRPGVFHCEATGLVFVMVQEAELLYRTVQWDESLLRSAGKMAAGLLFDIKCSEDAAVCQLHLPHCEVIDAPLPEGLLSVVHITDDGMNFLEPLEITDTHVVVTVSHFSPIGIVRKFFQRLLNSNDMRPVSVQVLLFLGQPNPKTKRQKLNVFLLPRNIHLDEVSAQQRYSENIQVPSKCELFEDQSYTLHCPQAIKIQPKVRI
;
A
#
# COMPACT_ATOMS: atom_id res chain seq x y z
N PHE A 1 -20.13 27.30 5.39
CA PHE A 1 -19.51 26.06 4.86
C PHE A 1 -19.67 24.95 5.85
N VAL A 2 -20.04 23.74 5.43
CA VAL A 2 -19.84 22.53 6.25
C VAL A 2 -18.46 21.99 5.86
N ILE A 3 -17.50 22.01 6.78
CA ILE A 3 -16.21 21.35 6.56
C ILE A 3 -16.41 19.90 6.96
N GLY A 4 -16.73 19.03 5.99
CA GLY A 4 -16.77 17.59 6.26
C GLY A 4 -15.41 17.10 6.81
N PRO A 5 -15.38 16.02 7.60
CA PRO A 5 -14.12 15.43 8.03
C PRO A 5 -13.22 15.16 6.82
N CYS A 6 -11.93 15.47 6.94
CA CYS A 6 -10.93 14.92 6.04
C CYS A 6 -11.00 13.40 6.18
N LEU A 7 -11.56 12.71 5.21
CA LEU A 7 -11.37 11.27 5.06
C LEU A 7 -9.98 11.05 4.49
N LEU A 8 -8.97 11.31 5.31
CA LEU A 8 -7.63 10.75 5.14
C LEU A 8 -7.63 9.33 5.68
N LYS A 9 -8.49 8.50 5.09
CA LYS A 9 -8.31 7.05 5.05
C LYS A 9 -8.61 6.67 3.62
N ASN A 10 -7.65 5.96 3.01
CA ASN A 10 -7.65 5.49 1.62
C ASN A 10 -8.81 4.53 1.35
N THR A 11 -10.03 5.06 1.39
CA THR A 11 -11.25 4.27 1.25
C THR A 11 -12.25 5.10 0.46
N VAL A 12 -12.41 4.73 -0.81
CA VAL A 12 -13.66 4.97 -1.54
C VAL A 12 -14.78 4.46 -0.63
N ILE A 13 -15.70 5.36 -0.25
CA ILE A 13 -16.88 5.00 0.54
C ILE A 13 -17.79 4.16 -0.37
N GLY A 14 -17.51 2.86 -0.42
CA GLY A 14 -18.38 1.85 -1.00
C GLY A 14 -19.50 1.53 -0.03
N SER A 15 -20.65 2.18 -0.23
CA SER A 15 -21.97 1.88 0.34
C SER A 15 -22.39 2.51 1.69
N PRO A 16 -23.69 2.85 1.86
CA PRO A 16 -24.28 3.29 3.13
C PRO A 16 -24.16 2.28 4.29
N GLU A 17 -23.95 0.98 4.01
CA GLU A 17 -23.80 -0.05 5.04
C GLU A 17 -22.46 0.09 5.79
N TYR A 18 -21.42 0.64 5.14
CA TYR A 18 -20.12 0.92 5.75
C TYR A 18 -20.24 1.87 6.96
N TYR A 19 -21.09 2.89 6.85
CA TYR A 19 -21.33 3.86 7.92
C TYR A 19 -22.06 3.25 9.13
N GLN A 20 -22.90 2.24 8.90
CA GLN A 20 -23.64 1.54 9.96
C GLN A 20 -22.77 0.54 10.72
N ARG A 21 -21.85 -0.15 10.03
CA ARG A 21 -21.06 -1.27 10.60
C ARG A 21 -19.94 -0.82 11.56
N ASN A 22 -19.33 0.34 11.32
CA ASN A 22 -18.17 0.83 12.09
C ASN A 22 -18.52 1.66 13.34
N LYS A 23 -19.78 1.66 13.78
CA LYS A 23 -20.27 2.52 14.87
C LYS A 23 -19.94 2.01 16.29
N THR A 24 -19.46 0.76 16.46
CA THR A 24 -19.54 0.08 17.78
C THR A 24 -18.29 -0.61 18.34
N GLU A 25 -17.12 -0.55 17.68
CA GLU A 25 -15.86 -1.10 18.21
C GLU A 25 -14.70 -0.12 18.58
N PRO A 26 -14.83 1.23 18.66
CA PRO A 26 -13.63 2.07 18.85
C PRO A 26 -13.06 2.09 20.27
N ARG A 27 -13.87 1.85 21.32
CA ARG A 27 -13.48 2.24 22.69
C ARG A 27 -12.37 1.37 23.33
N ASN A 28 -12.31 0.08 22.99
CA ASN A 28 -11.27 -0.81 23.54
C ASN A 28 -9.93 -0.65 22.81
N LEU A 29 -9.94 -0.54 21.48
CA LEU A 29 -8.72 -0.28 20.72
C LEU A 29 -8.16 1.12 20.99
N GLN A 30 -9.02 2.14 21.16
CA GLN A 30 -8.57 3.50 21.46
C GLN A 30 -7.83 3.55 22.81
N ALA A 31 -8.37 2.89 23.85
CA ALA A 31 -7.73 2.82 25.16
C ALA A 31 -6.39 2.05 25.13
N GLU A 32 -6.31 1.00 24.32
CA GLU A 32 -5.10 0.20 24.13
C GLU A 32 -4.03 0.98 23.34
N ILE A 33 -4.42 1.69 22.29
CA ILE A 33 -3.56 2.61 21.54
C ILE A 33 -3.05 3.74 22.45
N GLU A 34 -3.92 4.36 23.24
CA GLU A 34 -3.54 5.41 24.20
C GLU A 34 -2.61 4.87 25.28
N PHE A 35 -2.82 3.63 25.74
CA PHE A 35 -1.94 2.95 26.70
C PHE A 35 -0.52 2.76 26.14
N TYR A 36 -0.40 2.26 24.91
CA TYR A 36 0.89 2.05 24.25
C TYR A 36 1.55 3.38 23.89
N HIS A 37 0.79 4.37 23.44
CA HIS A 37 1.30 5.69 23.09
C HIS A 37 1.91 6.41 24.31
N ARG A 38 1.27 6.30 25.49
CA ARG A 38 1.81 6.86 26.74
C ARG A 38 3.14 6.20 27.15
N HIS A 39 3.22 4.87 27.13
CA HIS A 39 4.45 4.16 27.50
C HIS A 39 5.60 4.45 26.53
N LEU A 40 5.29 4.61 25.25
CA LEU A 40 6.27 4.95 24.24
C LEU A 40 6.82 6.38 24.44
N THR A 41 5.96 7.32 24.80
CA THR A 41 6.36 8.70 25.15
C THR A 41 7.29 8.74 26.38
N GLU A 42 7.00 7.93 27.40
CA GLU A 42 7.86 7.82 28.60
C GLU A 42 9.25 7.28 28.24
N LEU A 43 9.33 6.22 27.42
CA LEU A 43 10.61 5.67 26.96
C LEU A 43 11.42 6.66 26.13
N GLN A 44 10.77 7.47 25.28
CA GLN A 44 11.46 8.50 24.51
C GLN A 44 12.05 9.60 25.40
N ASN A 45 11.33 10.01 26.44
CA ASN A 45 11.82 11.00 27.40
C ASN A 45 13.02 10.47 28.18
N ASP A 46 12.96 9.22 28.65
CA ASP A 46 14.07 8.56 29.33
C ASP A 46 15.31 8.48 28.40
N LEU A 47 15.13 8.09 27.14
CA LEU A 47 16.22 8.01 26.17
C LEU A 47 16.84 9.38 25.84
N LYS A 48 16.03 10.44 25.82
CA LYS A 48 16.52 11.82 25.66
C LYS A 48 17.36 12.27 26.86
N GLN A 49 16.93 11.93 28.09
CA GLN A 49 17.69 12.22 29.30
C GLN A 49 19.03 11.47 29.31
N ILE A 50 19.04 10.20 28.90
CA ILE A 50 20.27 9.39 28.79
C ILE A 50 21.23 9.95 27.72
N LYS A 51 20.71 10.46 26.60
CA LYS A 51 21.56 11.12 25.59
C LYS A 51 22.17 12.42 26.13
N GLN A 52 21.40 13.19 26.91
CA GLN A 52 21.89 14.42 27.52
C GLN A 52 22.84 14.17 28.70
N SER A 53 22.68 13.07 29.43
CA SER A 53 23.61 12.66 30.49
C SER A 53 24.93 12.18 29.89
N LYS A 54 24.92 11.41 28.79
CA LYS A 54 26.12 10.94 28.07
C LYS A 54 27.11 12.05 27.72
N GLU A 55 26.62 13.22 27.31
CA GLU A 55 27.43 14.42 27.01
C GLU A 55 28.03 15.09 28.27
N ARG A 56 27.57 14.72 29.48
CA ARG A 56 27.96 15.31 30.77
C ARG A 56 28.69 14.34 31.71
N ILE A 57 28.91 13.09 31.31
CA ILE A 57 29.61 12.08 32.13
C ILE A 57 31.07 12.50 32.28
N LYS A 58 31.49 12.78 33.53
CA LYS A 58 32.86 13.16 33.87
C LYS A 58 33.58 12.12 34.74
N THR A 59 32.86 11.14 35.31
CA THR A 59 33.41 10.18 36.28
C THR A 59 32.90 8.74 36.08
N TYR A 60 33.62 7.76 36.65
CA TYR A 60 33.31 6.32 36.54
C TYR A 60 32.02 5.91 37.29
N SER A 61 31.65 6.63 38.35
CA SER A 61 30.39 6.38 39.07
C SER A 61 29.17 6.77 38.23
N ASP A 62 29.26 7.91 37.51
CA ASP A 62 28.19 8.38 36.61
C ASP A 62 27.95 7.38 35.48
N TYR A 63 29.04 6.78 34.96
CA TYR A 63 28.97 5.74 33.92
C TYR A 63 28.19 4.50 34.38
N ASN A 64 28.46 4.01 35.61
CA ASN A 64 27.75 2.83 36.14
C ASN A 64 26.26 3.11 36.35
N GLN A 65 25.90 4.30 36.82
CA GLN A 65 24.50 4.69 37.01
C GLN A 65 23.75 4.81 35.67
N GLU A 66 24.38 5.34 34.63
CA GLU A 66 23.78 5.40 33.30
C GLU A 66 23.68 4.02 32.63
N ARG A 67 24.64 3.14 32.88
CA ARG A 67 24.58 1.74 32.41
C ARG A 67 23.39 0.98 33.02
N GLU A 68 23.15 1.15 34.32
CA GLU A 68 22.01 0.55 35.01
C GLU A 68 20.66 1.13 34.51
N ARG A 69 20.62 2.43 34.21
CA ARG A 69 19.44 3.06 33.56
C ARG A 69 19.16 2.47 32.18
N LEU A 70 20.20 2.24 31.38
CA LEU A 70 20.08 1.65 30.05
C LEU A 70 19.55 0.21 30.12
N GLU A 71 20.05 -0.58 31.07
CA GLU A 71 19.62 -1.95 31.30
C GLU A 71 18.16 -2.02 31.77
N ASN A 72 17.73 -1.11 32.65
CA ASN A 72 16.33 -0.99 33.04
C ASN A 72 15.43 -0.61 31.85
N LEU A 73 15.89 0.30 30.99
CA LEU A 73 15.18 0.68 29.77
C LEU A 73 15.01 -0.52 28.82
N HIS A 74 16.07 -1.32 28.64
CA HIS A 74 16.06 -2.53 27.82
C HIS A 74 15.04 -3.56 28.37
N ASN A 75 15.02 -3.76 29.68
CA ASN A 75 14.05 -4.65 30.33
C ASN A 75 12.61 -4.13 30.23
N LYS A 76 12.39 -2.81 30.29
CA LYS A 76 11.07 -2.20 30.05
C LYS A 76 10.62 -2.41 28.60
N LEU A 77 11.52 -2.26 27.64
CA LEU A 77 11.23 -2.47 26.23
C LEU A 77 10.82 -3.93 25.96
N GLY A 78 11.57 -4.90 26.48
CA GLY A 78 11.22 -6.33 26.35
C GLY A 78 9.84 -6.67 26.93
N ARG A 79 9.48 -6.09 28.09
CA ARG A 79 8.13 -6.27 28.67
C ARG A 79 7.03 -5.66 27.80
N LEU A 80 7.30 -4.53 27.15
CA LEU A 80 6.35 -3.87 26.25
C LEU A 80 6.14 -4.71 24.98
N GLU A 81 7.23 -5.20 24.38
CA GLU A 81 7.20 -6.08 23.21
C GLU A 81 6.41 -7.36 23.49
N GLU A 82 6.61 -7.96 24.67
CA GLU A 82 5.86 -9.14 25.08
C GLU A 82 4.37 -8.85 25.31
N SER A 83 4.05 -7.66 25.85
CA SER A 83 2.67 -7.19 25.99
C SER A 83 1.99 -6.98 24.64
N ILE A 84 2.70 -6.38 23.67
CA ILE A 84 2.23 -6.23 22.29
C ILE A 84 2.01 -7.61 21.65
N ALA A 85 2.94 -8.56 21.84
CA ALA A 85 2.81 -9.92 21.33
C ALA A 85 1.61 -10.66 21.95
N ARG A 86 1.34 -10.48 23.25
CA ARG A 86 0.15 -11.03 23.93
C ARG A 86 -1.14 -10.41 23.39
N SER A 87 -1.19 -9.10 23.19
CA SER A 87 -2.35 -8.43 22.59
C SER A 87 -2.64 -8.95 21.17
N LYS A 88 -1.60 -9.09 20.34
CA LYS A 88 -1.68 -9.70 19.00
C LYS A 88 -2.27 -11.12 19.04
N ARG A 89 -1.87 -11.95 20.01
CA ARG A 89 -2.41 -13.31 20.18
C ARG A 89 -3.87 -13.31 20.64
N ASN A 90 -4.24 -12.46 21.59
CA ASN A 90 -5.61 -12.38 22.09
C ASN A 90 -6.59 -11.88 21.01
N HIS A 91 -6.17 -10.92 20.18
CA HIS A 91 -6.96 -10.50 19.01
C HIS A 91 -7.08 -11.62 17.96
N ARG A 92 -6.04 -12.44 17.75
CA ARG A 92 -6.11 -13.60 16.82
C ARG A 92 -7.13 -14.66 17.25
N ILE A 93 -7.36 -14.83 18.56
CA ILE A 93 -8.29 -15.83 19.12
C ILE A 93 -9.76 -15.38 18.95
N GLN A 94 -10.04 -14.07 18.87
CA GLN A 94 -11.41 -13.56 18.70
C GLN A 94 -11.92 -13.60 17.25
N VAL A 95 -11.06 -13.80 16.24
CA VAL A 95 -11.45 -13.79 14.80
C VAL A 95 -11.46 -15.18 14.18
N SER A 96 -11.62 -16.26 14.95
CA SER A 96 -11.84 -17.59 14.36
C SER A 96 -13.30 -17.75 13.90
N PRO A 97 -13.60 -17.98 12.61
CA PRO A 97 -14.91 -18.42 12.18
C PRO A 97 -15.05 -19.93 12.45
N PHE A 98 -16.12 -20.31 13.15
CA PHE A 98 -16.73 -21.64 13.24
C PHE A 98 -16.06 -22.78 12.44
N SER A 99 -15.38 -23.71 13.11
CA SER A 99 -14.96 -24.98 12.52
C SER A 99 -16.18 -25.85 12.21
N ILE A 100 -16.42 -26.11 10.93
CA ILE A 100 -17.23 -27.23 10.45
C ILE A 100 -16.33 -28.48 10.45
N HIS A 101 -16.77 -29.55 11.10
CA HIS A 101 -16.18 -30.88 10.95
C HIS A 101 -16.64 -31.52 9.63
N PRO A 102 -15.72 -32.12 8.85
CA PRO A 102 -16.04 -33.28 8.04
C PRO A 102 -15.32 -34.52 8.59
N GLY A 103 -16.08 -35.61 8.70
CA GLY A 103 -15.61 -36.93 9.12
C GLY A 103 -14.73 -37.63 8.09
N ASP A 104 -13.97 -38.59 8.65
CA ASP A 104 -13.41 -39.83 8.13
C ASP A 104 -13.03 -39.93 6.64
N ILE A 105 -11.76 -40.26 6.38
CA ILE A 105 -11.32 -41.38 5.52
C ILE A 105 -9.85 -41.74 5.83
N ASN A 106 -9.69 -42.96 6.36
CA ASN A 106 -8.60 -43.96 6.23
C ASN A 106 -7.14 -43.63 6.58
N LYS A 107 -6.69 -44.27 7.67
CA LYS A 107 -5.31 -44.55 8.08
C LYS A 107 -4.63 -45.59 7.18
N ALA A 108 -3.35 -45.38 6.86
CA ALA A 108 -2.35 -46.43 6.67
C ALA A 108 -1.04 -46.00 7.38
N PRO A 109 -0.29 -46.91 8.03
CA PRO A 109 0.86 -46.55 8.87
C PRO A 109 2.19 -46.53 8.10
N PRO A 110 3.22 -45.80 8.57
CA PRO A 110 4.55 -45.84 7.97
C PRO A 110 5.44 -46.90 8.65
N ASP A 111 6.08 -47.73 7.84
CA ASP A 111 7.19 -48.60 8.25
C ASP A 111 8.51 -47.85 8.26
N ARG A 112 9.30 -48.14 9.30
CA ARG A 112 10.74 -47.86 9.44
C ARG A 112 11.48 -49.20 9.30
N PRO A 113 12.72 -49.24 8.80
CA PRO A 113 13.87 -49.39 9.72
C PRO A 113 15.14 -48.61 9.27
N GLU A 114 15.83 -47.90 10.17
CA GLU A 114 17.11 -48.25 10.85
C GLU A 114 18.37 -48.09 9.98
N GLN A 115 19.20 -47.05 10.22
CA GLN A 115 20.42 -46.97 11.06
C GLN A 115 21.74 -47.47 10.39
N HIS A 116 22.56 -46.51 9.93
CA HIS A 116 24.02 -46.27 10.18
C HIS A 116 25.10 -47.38 9.96
N PRO A 117 26.43 -47.06 9.97
CA PRO A 117 27.21 -45.88 9.48
C PRO A 117 28.60 -46.22 8.84
N SER A 118 29.40 -45.16 8.57
CA SER A 118 30.89 -45.07 8.60
C SER A 118 31.66 -45.29 7.27
N THR A 119 32.24 -44.23 6.69
CA THR A 119 33.65 -43.72 6.77
C THR A 119 34.72 -44.62 6.13
N SER A 120 35.45 -44.11 5.13
CA SER A 120 36.88 -43.75 5.23
C SER A 120 37.52 -43.51 3.85
N GLU A 121 38.51 -42.61 3.89
CA GLU A 121 39.34 -42.08 2.81
C GLU A 121 40.25 -43.11 2.13
N SER A 122 40.70 -42.81 0.91
CA SER A 122 42.11 -42.97 0.54
C SER A 122 42.47 -42.19 -0.72
N ASP A 123 43.63 -41.57 -0.63
CA ASP A 123 44.33 -40.75 -1.60
C ASP A 123 44.91 -41.55 -2.79
N LEU A 124 45.08 -40.90 -3.94
CA LEU A 124 46.38 -40.58 -4.58
C LEU A 124 46.28 -40.43 -6.11
N ALA A 125 47.09 -39.49 -6.58
CA ALA A 125 47.23 -38.96 -7.93
C ALA A 125 48.06 -39.84 -8.87
N VAL A 126 47.95 -39.56 -10.18
CA VAL A 126 49.00 -39.49 -11.25
C VAL A 126 48.25 -39.43 -12.60
N SER A 127 48.15 -38.26 -13.27
CA SER A 127 48.93 -37.82 -14.46
C SER A 127 49.15 -38.94 -15.51
N GLU A 128 48.95 -38.77 -16.82
CA GLU A 128 49.09 -37.61 -17.70
C GLU A 128 48.50 -37.95 -19.10
N ASN A 129 48.03 -36.91 -19.79
CA ASN A 129 48.02 -36.68 -21.25
C ASN A 129 47.11 -37.54 -22.16
N ILE A 130 46.22 -36.87 -22.90
CA ILE A 130 46.28 -36.76 -24.38
C ILE A 130 45.20 -35.77 -24.89
N ARG A 131 45.68 -34.78 -25.66
CA ARG A 131 45.04 -33.95 -26.70
C ARG A 131 43.89 -33.00 -26.33
N GLU A 132 44.28 -31.72 -26.32
CA GLU A 132 43.48 -30.60 -26.80
C GLU A 132 43.06 -30.86 -28.26
N GLU A 133 41.75 -31.00 -28.47
CA GLU A 133 41.10 -30.61 -29.72
C GLU A 133 40.04 -29.58 -29.34
N SER A 134 40.32 -28.33 -29.73
CA SER A 134 39.40 -27.21 -29.70
C SER A 134 38.17 -27.55 -30.54
N LYS A 135 37.08 -27.90 -29.87
CA LYS A 135 35.73 -27.78 -30.45
C LYS A 135 35.29 -26.36 -30.21
N GLU A 136 35.15 -25.64 -31.31
CA GLU A 136 34.43 -24.37 -31.37
C GLU A 136 33.07 -24.56 -30.69
N ASP A 137 32.76 -23.66 -29.77
CA ASP A 137 31.49 -23.61 -29.05
C ASP A 137 30.33 -23.53 -30.07
N GLU A 138 29.71 -24.67 -30.36
CA GLU A 138 28.32 -24.69 -30.82
C GLU A 138 27.52 -24.08 -29.66
N GLU A 139 27.09 -22.82 -29.83
CA GLU A 139 26.05 -22.24 -28.99
C GLU A 139 24.90 -23.25 -28.91
N ASP A 140 24.76 -23.92 -27.76
CA ASP A 140 23.61 -24.77 -27.45
C ASP A 140 22.36 -23.93 -27.72
N GLN A 141 21.72 -24.13 -28.87
CA GLN A 141 20.46 -23.47 -29.17
C GLN A 141 19.46 -23.92 -28.12
N PRO A 142 18.95 -23.02 -27.25
CA PRO A 142 18.05 -23.41 -26.19
C PRO A 142 16.75 -23.95 -26.78
N CYS A 143 16.19 -24.96 -26.13
CA CYS A 143 14.96 -25.63 -26.55
C CYS A 143 13.83 -24.61 -26.84
N PRO A 144 12.92 -24.88 -27.80
CA PRO A 144 11.84 -23.97 -28.17
C PRO A 144 10.95 -23.50 -27.01
N ASP A 145 10.83 -24.32 -25.95
CA ASP A 145 9.97 -24.11 -24.79
C ASP A 145 10.73 -23.65 -23.53
N ASP A 146 11.91 -23.05 -23.68
CA ASP A 146 12.69 -22.50 -22.55
C ASP A 146 11.96 -21.30 -21.90
N PRO A 147 11.64 -21.34 -20.59
CA PRO A 147 11.06 -20.22 -19.85
C PRO A 147 11.87 -18.93 -19.95
N GLU A 148 13.21 -19.01 -20.05
CA GLU A 148 14.06 -17.83 -20.18
C GLU A 148 13.84 -17.12 -21.52
N ARG A 149 13.68 -17.88 -22.61
CA ARG A 149 13.39 -17.33 -23.94
C ARG A 149 12.02 -16.64 -23.98
N SER A 150 11.01 -17.23 -23.34
CA SER A 150 9.66 -16.65 -23.23
C SER A 150 9.68 -15.31 -22.48
N ASN A 151 10.39 -15.25 -21.35
CA ASN A 151 10.57 -14.02 -20.58
C ASN A 151 11.30 -12.94 -21.38
N GLN A 152 12.40 -13.28 -22.06
CA GLN A 152 13.14 -12.35 -22.91
C GLN A 152 12.27 -11.81 -24.05
N GLN A 153 11.44 -12.66 -24.67
CA GLN A 153 10.53 -12.25 -25.72
C GLN A 153 9.44 -11.32 -25.19
N HIS A 154 8.83 -11.64 -24.04
CA HIS A 154 7.84 -10.78 -23.39
C HIS A 154 8.42 -9.40 -23.02
N GLN A 155 9.66 -9.36 -22.55
CA GLN A 155 10.33 -8.11 -22.20
C GLN A 155 10.64 -7.23 -23.43
N ARG A 156 10.96 -7.85 -24.57
CA ARG A 156 11.09 -7.13 -25.86
C ARG A 156 9.76 -6.52 -26.29
N LEU A 157 8.67 -7.30 -26.25
CA LEU A 157 7.33 -6.81 -26.59
C LEU A 157 6.90 -5.64 -25.67
N CYS A 158 7.26 -5.69 -24.39
CA CYS A 158 6.97 -4.60 -23.46
C CYS A 158 7.71 -3.31 -23.84
N GLY A 159 8.99 -3.42 -24.23
CA GLY A 159 9.75 -2.26 -24.74
C GLY A 159 9.17 -1.68 -26.03
N GLU A 160 8.71 -2.53 -26.95
CA GLU A 160 8.03 -2.09 -28.18
C GLU A 160 6.73 -1.34 -27.86
N ALA A 161 5.91 -1.85 -26.93
CA ALA A 161 4.66 -1.19 -26.52
C ALA A 161 4.92 0.22 -25.94
N GLN A 162 5.97 0.38 -25.16
CA GLN A 162 6.39 1.66 -24.57
C GLN A 162 6.97 2.63 -25.60
N SER A 163 7.68 2.11 -26.62
CA SER A 163 8.34 2.94 -27.64
C SER A 163 7.37 3.77 -28.49
N THR A 164 6.07 3.46 -28.44
CA THR A 164 5.06 4.11 -29.26
C THR A 164 4.88 5.60 -28.96
N ASN A 165 5.41 6.15 -27.85
CA ASN A 165 5.32 7.56 -27.39
C ASN A 165 3.89 8.17 -27.32
N ASP A 166 2.89 7.46 -27.82
CA ASP A 166 1.49 7.85 -27.91
C ASP A 166 0.70 7.11 -26.83
N GLN A 167 0.73 7.66 -25.60
CA GLN A 167 -0.20 7.24 -24.56
C GLN A 167 -1.63 7.53 -25.01
N GLN A 168 -2.45 6.49 -25.10
CA GLN A 168 -3.85 6.60 -25.50
C GLN A 168 -4.75 6.68 -24.28
N HIS A 169 -5.66 7.65 -24.29
CA HIS A 169 -6.64 7.81 -23.23
C HIS A 169 -7.91 7.03 -23.59
N PHE A 170 -8.48 6.33 -22.62
CA PHE A 170 -9.74 5.60 -22.80
C PHE A 170 -10.69 5.84 -21.63
N GLN A 171 -11.98 5.76 -21.96
CA GLN A 171 -13.06 5.71 -20.99
C GLN A 171 -13.48 4.24 -20.83
N PRO A 172 -13.36 3.62 -19.65
CA PRO A 172 -13.83 2.26 -19.44
C PRO A 172 -15.35 2.18 -19.51
N GLU A 173 -15.86 1.03 -19.90
CA GLU A 173 -17.27 0.72 -19.75
C GLU A 173 -17.58 0.44 -18.27
N LEU A 174 -18.59 1.15 -17.75
CA LEU A 174 -19.03 1.00 -16.37
C LEU A 174 -20.02 -0.15 -16.23
N LEU A 175 -19.67 -1.14 -15.41
CA LEU A 175 -20.52 -2.26 -15.07
C LEU A 175 -21.00 -2.10 -13.63
N THR A 176 -22.29 -1.81 -13.45
CA THR A 176 -22.90 -1.74 -12.11
C THR A 176 -23.76 -2.97 -11.87
N ALA A 177 -23.31 -3.86 -10.98
CA ALA A 177 -24.04 -5.06 -10.58
C ALA A 177 -24.06 -5.18 -9.06
N SER A 178 -25.24 -5.41 -8.48
CA SER A 178 -25.41 -5.65 -7.04
C SER A 178 -24.77 -4.57 -6.14
N GLY A 179 -24.82 -3.30 -6.57
CA GLY A 179 -24.25 -2.17 -5.83
C GLY A 179 -22.72 -2.05 -5.89
N LYS A 180 -22.05 -2.90 -6.69
CA LYS A 180 -20.60 -2.82 -6.95
C LYS A 180 -20.36 -2.26 -8.34
N THR A 181 -19.41 -1.33 -8.43
CA THR A 181 -18.96 -0.72 -9.68
C THR A 181 -17.68 -1.42 -10.14
N SER A 182 -17.70 -1.93 -11.36
CA SER A 182 -16.53 -2.47 -12.06
C SER A 182 -16.34 -1.73 -13.38
N TYR A 183 -15.13 -1.81 -13.92
CA TYR A 183 -14.70 -1.17 -15.14
C TYR A 183 -14.26 -2.25 -16.13
N ARG A 184 -14.69 -2.13 -17.39
CA ARG A 184 -14.28 -3.01 -18.48
C ARG A 184 -13.54 -2.21 -19.56
N PHE A 185 -12.43 -2.75 -20.03
CA PHE A 185 -11.69 -2.21 -21.17
C PHE A 185 -11.29 -3.34 -22.12
N ARG A 186 -11.62 -3.21 -23.40
CA ARG A 186 -11.13 -4.11 -24.45
C ARG A 186 -9.98 -3.43 -25.16
N CYS A 187 -8.78 -3.85 -24.83
CA CYS A 187 -7.56 -3.34 -25.46
C CYS A 187 -7.49 -3.86 -26.90
N PRO A 188 -7.51 -3.01 -27.93
CA PRO A 188 -7.59 -3.46 -29.31
C PRO A 188 -6.23 -3.85 -29.92
N ARG A 189 -5.11 -3.49 -29.27
CA ARG A 189 -3.75 -3.66 -29.81
C ARG A 189 -2.67 -3.38 -28.76
N PRO A 190 -1.41 -3.75 -29.00
CA PRO A 190 -0.29 -3.34 -28.16
C PRO A 190 -0.18 -1.81 -28.05
N GLY A 191 0.26 -1.33 -26.88
CA GLY A 191 0.47 0.09 -26.59
C GLY A 191 0.25 0.46 -25.13
N VAL A 192 0.31 1.77 -24.84
CA VAL A 192 0.12 2.34 -23.50
C VAL A 192 -1.25 3.00 -23.40
N PHE A 193 -2.06 2.57 -22.43
CA PHE A 193 -3.46 2.99 -22.30
C PHE A 193 -3.76 3.57 -20.91
N HIS A 194 -4.11 4.87 -20.86
CA HIS A 194 -4.48 5.59 -19.65
C HIS A 194 -6.01 5.62 -19.46
N CYS A 195 -6.48 5.06 -18.35
CA CYS A 195 -7.87 5.08 -17.94
C CYS A 195 -8.24 6.44 -17.35
N GLU A 196 -9.13 7.17 -18.01
CA GLU A 196 -9.61 8.48 -17.53
C GLU A 196 -10.42 8.40 -16.22
N ALA A 197 -11.07 7.27 -15.95
CA ALA A 197 -11.93 7.12 -14.77
C ALA A 197 -11.15 6.79 -13.48
N THR A 198 -10.01 6.10 -13.60
CA THR A 198 -9.26 5.59 -12.43
C THR A 198 -7.81 6.03 -12.38
N GLY A 199 -7.30 6.66 -13.44
CA GLY A 199 -5.88 7.04 -13.57
C GLY A 199 -4.94 5.84 -13.65
N LEU A 200 -5.44 4.62 -13.91
CA LEU A 200 -4.57 3.48 -14.17
C LEU A 200 -3.97 3.59 -15.56
N VAL A 201 -2.69 3.26 -15.72
CA VAL A 201 -2.10 3.06 -17.05
C VAL A 201 -1.74 1.60 -17.22
N PHE A 202 -2.18 1.02 -18.33
CA PHE A 202 -1.87 -0.35 -18.73
C PHE A 202 -0.91 -0.32 -19.91
N VAL A 203 0.24 -0.98 -19.77
CA VAL A 203 1.15 -1.24 -20.88
C VAL A 203 0.84 -2.64 -21.42
N MET A 204 0.23 -2.66 -22.60
CA MET A 204 -0.33 -3.85 -23.22
C MET A 204 0.59 -4.34 -24.34
N VAL A 205 0.91 -5.63 -24.37
CA VAL A 205 1.73 -6.26 -25.43
C VAL A 205 0.91 -6.99 -26.49
N GLN A 206 -0.40 -7.14 -26.26
CA GLN A 206 -1.36 -7.73 -27.20
C GLN A 206 -2.80 -7.30 -26.85
N GLU A 207 -3.75 -7.69 -27.71
CA GLU A 207 -5.18 -7.53 -27.45
C GLU A 207 -5.63 -8.41 -26.27
N ALA A 208 -6.42 -7.82 -25.37
CA ALA A 208 -7.02 -8.50 -24.23
C ALA A 208 -8.18 -7.69 -23.64
N GLU A 209 -9.06 -8.37 -22.90
CA GLU A 209 -10.10 -7.72 -22.10
C GLU A 209 -9.65 -7.60 -20.63
N LEU A 210 -9.71 -6.39 -20.09
CA LEU A 210 -9.48 -6.08 -18.69
C LEU A 210 -10.81 -5.85 -17.98
N LEU A 211 -10.98 -6.49 -16.84
CA LEU A 211 -12.06 -6.25 -15.90
C LEU A 211 -11.46 -5.90 -14.53
N TYR A 212 -11.73 -4.71 -14.04
CA TYR A 212 -11.13 -4.26 -12.78
C TYR A 212 -12.10 -3.47 -11.92
N ARG A 213 -11.83 -3.43 -10.62
CA ARG A 213 -12.60 -2.64 -9.65
C ARG A 213 -11.74 -2.27 -8.45
N THR A 214 -12.17 -1.23 -7.74
CA THR A 214 -11.58 -0.92 -6.43
C THR A 214 -12.14 -1.89 -5.38
N VAL A 215 -11.25 -2.39 -4.52
CA VAL A 215 -11.59 -3.20 -3.35
C VAL A 215 -11.06 -2.51 -2.09
N GLN A 216 -11.57 -2.91 -0.93
CA GLN A 216 -11.14 -2.33 0.34
C GLN A 216 -9.82 -2.94 0.81
N TRP A 217 -8.96 -2.11 1.38
CA TRP A 217 -7.78 -2.57 2.10
C TRP A 217 -8.17 -3.35 3.34
N ASP A 218 -7.46 -4.46 3.58
CA ASP A 218 -7.46 -5.09 4.89
C ASP A 218 -6.49 -4.34 5.82
N GLU A 219 -7.06 -3.49 6.68
CA GLU A 219 -6.30 -2.69 7.66
C GLU A 219 -5.53 -3.55 8.67
N SER A 220 -6.00 -4.78 8.95
CA SER A 220 -5.30 -5.69 9.84
C SER A 220 -4.03 -6.24 9.18
N LEU A 221 -4.11 -6.52 7.87
CA LEU A 221 -3.00 -6.98 7.05
C LEU A 221 -1.96 -5.87 6.83
N LEU A 222 -2.40 -4.64 6.55
CA LEU A 222 -1.50 -3.48 6.47
C LEU A 222 -0.75 -3.25 7.79
N ARG A 223 -1.47 -3.30 8.91
CA ARG A 223 -0.89 -3.10 10.24
C ARG A 223 0.11 -4.20 10.61
N SER A 224 -0.20 -5.46 10.30
CA SER A 224 0.69 -6.58 10.60
C SER A 224 2.00 -6.50 9.79
N ALA A 225 1.93 -6.00 8.56
CA ALA A 225 3.07 -5.74 7.69
C ALA A 225 3.85 -4.44 8.01
N GLY A 226 3.37 -3.62 8.96
CA GLY A 226 3.98 -2.33 9.26
C GLY A 226 3.90 -1.35 8.07
N LYS A 227 2.78 -1.39 7.34
CA LYS A 227 2.52 -0.58 6.15
C LYS A 227 1.26 0.27 6.33
N MET A 228 1.16 1.29 5.49
CA MET A 228 -0.07 2.06 5.26
C MET A 228 -0.41 2.00 3.79
N ALA A 229 -1.69 2.01 3.46
CA ALA A 229 -2.13 2.28 2.10
C ALA A 229 -1.59 3.66 1.65
N ALA A 230 -1.17 3.75 0.40
CA ALA A 230 -0.74 4.99 -0.27
C ALA A 230 -1.53 5.22 -1.57
N GLY A 231 -2.67 4.54 -1.71
CA GLY A 231 -3.55 4.62 -2.87
C GLY A 231 -4.72 3.65 -2.77
N LEU A 232 -5.45 3.52 -3.87
CA LEU A 232 -6.51 2.52 -4.00
C LEU A 232 -5.94 1.11 -4.17
N LEU A 233 -6.71 0.11 -3.78
CA LEU A 233 -6.45 -1.30 -4.05
C LEU A 233 -7.34 -1.74 -5.21
N PHE A 234 -6.74 -2.27 -6.28
CA PHE A 234 -7.45 -2.69 -7.48
C PHE A 234 -7.45 -4.21 -7.61
N ASP A 235 -8.64 -4.81 -7.67
CA ASP A 235 -8.77 -6.20 -8.13
C ASP A 235 -8.93 -6.17 -9.66
N ILE A 236 -7.90 -6.62 -10.36
CA ILE A 236 -7.79 -6.60 -11.82
C ILE A 236 -7.85 -8.05 -12.32
N LYS A 237 -8.52 -8.26 -13.44
CA LYS A 237 -8.53 -9.52 -14.17
C LYS A 237 -8.27 -9.23 -15.63
N CYS A 238 -7.45 -10.04 -16.27
CA CYS A 238 -7.24 -10.00 -17.70
C CYS A 238 -7.76 -11.30 -18.33
N SER A 239 -8.22 -11.24 -19.57
CA SER A 239 -8.50 -12.45 -20.35
C SER A 239 -7.22 -13.25 -20.67
N GLU A 240 -6.08 -12.57 -20.68
CA GLU A 240 -4.74 -13.15 -20.87
C GLU A 240 -3.76 -12.33 -20.02
N ASP A 241 -3.35 -12.84 -18.86
CA ASP A 241 -2.53 -12.07 -17.90
C ASP A 241 -1.20 -11.62 -18.51
N ALA A 242 -0.58 -12.45 -19.37
CA ALA A 242 0.63 -12.11 -20.09
C ALA A 242 0.43 -11.00 -21.15
N ALA A 243 -0.79 -10.49 -21.35
CA ALA A 243 -1.03 -9.34 -22.21
C ALA A 243 -0.66 -8.01 -21.57
N VAL A 244 -0.59 -7.94 -20.23
CA VAL A 244 -0.21 -6.73 -19.50
C VAL A 244 1.22 -6.89 -19.01
N CYS A 245 2.15 -6.10 -19.52
CA CYS A 245 3.54 -6.18 -19.06
C CYS A 245 3.83 -5.22 -17.90
N GLN A 246 3.20 -4.04 -17.87
CA GLN A 246 3.35 -3.09 -16.78
C GLN A 246 2.02 -2.44 -16.40
N LEU A 247 1.93 -2.11 -15.12
CA LEU A 247 0.84 -1.35 -14.53
C LEU A 247 1.42 -0.07 -13.92
N HIS A 248 0.82 1.09 -14.24
CA HIS A 248 1.14 2.33 -13.56
C HIS A 248 -0.01 2.65 -12.60
N LEU A 249 0.31 2.65 -11.30
CA LEU A 249 -0.63 2.89 -10.23
C LEU A 249 -0.57 4.37 -9.81
N PRO A 250 -1.70 5.10 -9.77
CA PRO A 250 -1.68 6.51 -9.41
C PRO A 250 -1.45 6.72 -7.91
N HIS A 251 -0.60 7.69 -7.55
CA HIS A 251 -0.39 8.14 -6.17
C HIS A 251 -0.51 9.66 -6.04
N CYS A 252 -0.39 10.13 -4.80
CA CYS A 252 -0.39 11.55 -4.45
C CYS A 252 0.83 11.96 -3.61
N GLU A 253 1.81 11.09 -3.39
CA GLU A 253 3.03 11.47 -2.68
C GLU A 253 3.79 12.60 -3.41
N VAL A 254 4.29 13.58 -2.65
CA VAL A 254 5.22 14.59 -3.17
C VAL A 254 6.62 13.99 -3.21
N ILE A 255 7.19 13.95 -4.40
CA ILE A 255 8.48 13.30 -4.67
C ILE A 255 9.55 14.37 -4.81
N ASP A 256 10.27 14.62 -3.71
CA ASP A 256 11.47 15.44 -3.70
C ASP A 256 12.71 14.55 -3.82
N ALA A 257 13.63 14.89 -4.73
CA ALA A 257 14.85 14.13 -4.95
C ALA A 257 15.91 14.42 -3.86
N PRO A 258 16.63 13.39 -3.35
CA PRO A 258 16.47 11.96 -3.63
C PRO A 258 15.43 11.28 -2.73
N LEU A 259 14.66 10.37 -3.34
CA LEU A 259 13.65 9.56 -2.65
C LEU A 259 14.30 8.62 -1.61
N PRO A 260 13.76 8.53 -0.39
CA PRO A 260 14.16 7.48 0.54
C PRO A 260 13.84 6.10 -0.02
N GLU A 261 14.78 5.17 0.14
CA GLU A 261 14.61 3.78 -0.26
C GLU A 261 13.38 3.15 0.42
N GLY A 262 12.51 2.57 -0.41
CA GLY A 262 11.26 1.96 0.03
C GLY A 262 10.23 2.94 0.61
N LEU A 263 10.23 4.21 0.17
CA LEU A 263 9.17 5.17 0.47
C LEU A 263 7.80 4.61 0.03
N LEU A 264 7.71 4.21 -1.23
CA LEU A 264 6.59 3.50 -1.80
C LEU A 264 7.01 2.08 -2.16
N SER A 265 6.07 1.15 -2.02
CA SER A 265 6.17 -0.21 -2.53
C SER A 265 4.84 -0.57 -3.16
N VAL A 266 4.86 -1.45 -4.15
CA VAL A 266 3.62 -2.05 -4.65
C VAL A 266 3.40 -3.35 -3.90
N VAL A 267 2.15 -3.66 -3.59
CA VAL A 267 1.78 -4.94 -3.01
C VAL A 267 0.75 -5.59 -3.92
N HIS A 268 0.88 -6.89 -4.11
CA HIS A 268 -0.20 -7.72 -4.62
C HIS A 268 -0.57 -8.74 -3.53
N ILE A 269 -1.87 -8.90 -3.30
CA ILE A 269 -2.40 -9.72 -2.21
C ILE A 269 -2.86 -11.05 -2.79
N THR A 270 -2.30 -12.15 -2.29
CA THR A 270 -2.69 -13.51 -2.66
C THR A 270 -3.25 -14.24 -1.43
N ASP A 271 -3.66 -15.50 -1.60
CA ASP A 271 -4.13 -16.33 -0.49
C ASP A 271 -3.04 -16.54 0.59
N ASP A 272 -1.77 -16.43 0.20
CA ASP A 272 -0.60 -16.51 1.10
C ASP A 272 -0.28 -15.18 1.82
N GLY A 273 -0.98 -14.10 1.48
CA GLY A 273 -0.85 -12.79 2.12
C GLY A 273 -0.30 -11.68 1.20
N MET A 274 0.42 -10.72 1.78
CA MET A 274 1.01 -9.59 1.04
C MET A 274 2.37 -9.93 0.47
N ASN A 275 2.51 -9.80 -0.85
CA ASN A 275 3.78 -9.89 -1.55
C ASN A 275 4.17 -8.52 -2.11
N PHE A 276 5.40 -8.09 -1.85
CA PHE A 276 5.88 -6.77 -2.23
C PHE A 276 6.60 -6.82 -3.57
N LEU A 277 6.17 -5.96 -4.49
CA LEU A 277 6.84 -5.71 -5.75
C LEU A 277 7.65 -4.42 -5.63
N GLU A 278 8.89 -4.47 -6.12
CA GLU A 278 9.73 -3.30 -6.22
C GLU A 278 9.27 -2.44 -7.40
N PRO A 279 9.02 -1.13 -7.19
CA PRO A 279 8.75 -0.21 -8.28
C PRO A 279 9.90 -0.19 -9.29
N LEU A 280 9.58 -0.24 -10.58
CA LEU A 280 10.54 0.06 -11.64
C LEU A 280 10.88 1.55 -11.67
N GLU A 281 9.85 2.36 -11.49
CA GLU A 281 9.94 3.82 -11.51
C GLU A 281 8.87 4.41 -10.60
N ILE A 282 9.17 5.55 -9.98
CA ILE A 282 8.20 6.37 -9.27
C ILE A 282 8.28 7.77 -9.88
N THR A 283 7.25 8.12 -10.65
CA THR A 283 7.07 9.44 -11.28
C THR A 283 6.30 10.36 -10.33
N ASP A 284 6.12 11.64 -10.67
CA ASP A 284 5.33 12.59 -9.86
C ASP A 284 3.87 12.14 -9.59
N THR A 285 3.34 11.20 -10.36
CA THR A 285 1.93 10.82 -10.32
C THR A 285 1.66 9.32 -10.28
N HIS A 286 2.63 8.49 -10.68
CA HIS A 286 2.46 7.05 -10.79
C HIS A 286 3.66 6.25 -10.29
N VAL A 287 3.37 5.11 -9.68
CA VAL A 287 4.32 4.03 -9.44
C VAL A 287 4.19 3.02 -10.57
N VAL A 288 5.30 2.75 -11.27
CA VAL A 288 5.37 1.79 -12.37
C VAL A 288 5.86 0.45 -11.85
N VAL A 289 5.17 -0.64 -12.20
CA VAL A 289 5.51 -1.99 -11.77
C VAL A 289 5.27 -3.00 -12.88
N THR A 290 6.17 -3.99 -13.00
CA THR A 290 5.93 -5.17 -13.85
C THR A 290 4.94 -6.10 -13.15
N VAL A 291 3.96 -6.58 -13.89
CA VAL A 291 2.98 -7.56 -13.39
C VAL A 291 3.04 -8.81 -14.24
N SER A 292 3.15 -9.97 -13.60
CA SER A 292 3.16 -11.28 -14.30
C SER A 292 1.87 -12.07 -14.08
N HIS A 293 1.09 -11.69 -13.08
CA HIS A 293 -0.20 -12.27 -12.74
C HIS A 293 -1.00 -11.23 -11.98
N PHE A 294 -2.33 -11.28 -12.11
CA PHE A 294 -3.19 -10.35 -11.40
C PHE A 294 -3.71 -10.92 -10.09
N SER A 295 -3.57 -10.12 -9.05
CA SER A 295 -4.30 -10.22 -7.81
C SER A 295 -4.60 -8.80 -7.30
N PRO A 296 -5.37 -8.60 -6.21
CA PRO A 296 -5.58 -7.27 -5.67
C PRO A 296 -4.25 -6.54 -5.45
N ILE A 297 -4.03 -5.46 -6.20
CA ILE A 297 -2.76 -4.75 -6.29
C ILE A 297 -2.93 -3.28 -5.92
N GLY A 298 -1.98 -2.73 -5.16
CA GLY A 298 -2.06 -1.36 -4.67
C GLY A 298 -0.73 -0.83 -4.15
N ILE A 299 -0.68 0.46 -3.89
CA ILE A 299 0.52 1.13 -3.38
C ILE A 299 0.45 1.18 -1.86
N VAL A 300 1.56 0.85 -1.21
CA VAL A 300 1.75 1.00 0.23
C VAL A 300 3.00 1.80 0.52
N ARG A 301 3.01 2.45 1.69
CA ARG A 301 4.16 3.14 2.25
C ARG A 301 4.51 2.59 3.63
N LYS A 302 5.74 2.79 4.08
CA LYS A 302 6.18 2.34 5.40
C LYS A 302 5.37 3.06 6.49
N PHE A 303 4.95 2.33 7.52
CA PHE A 303 4.23 2.86 8.69
C PHE A 303 5.14 3.69 9.63
N PHE A 304 6.33 4.14 9.20
CA PHE A 304 7.33 4.71 10.11
C PHE A 304 6.76 5.84 10.98
N GLN A 305 6.85 5.66 12.30
CA GLN A 305 7.10 6.68 13.33
C GLN A 305 6.43 8.06 13.20
N ARG A 306 5.25 8.17 12.59
CA ARG A 306 4.43 9.39 12.66
C ARG A 306 4.13 9.79 14.11
N LEU A 307 4.14 8.82 15.02
CA LEU A 307 3.97 8.99 16.46
C LEU A 307 5.27 9.37 17.20
N LEU A 308 6.45 9.29 16.58
CA LEU A 308 7.74 9.41 17.28
C LEU A 308 8.67 10.52 16.78
N ASN A 309 8.63 10.91 15.49
CA ASN A 309 9.49 11.96 14.95
C ASN A 309 8.70 12.92 14.04
N SER A 310 8.54 14.18 14.44
CA SER A 310 7.86 15.23 13.67
C SER A 310 8.55 15.57 12.34
N ASN A 311 9.78 15.10 12.11
CA ASN A 311 10.60 15.44 10.96
C ASN A 311 10.37 14.53 9.73
N ASP A 312 9.59 13.45 9.86
CA ASP A 312 9.26 12.53 8.75
C ASP A 312 7.86 12.79 8.15
N MET A 313 7.17 13.85 8.58
CA MET A 313 5.92 14.25 7.93
C MET A 313 6.24 14.78 6.52
N ARG A 314 5.74 14.10 5.50
CA ARG A 314 5.81 14.55 4.11
C ARG A 314 4.48 15.12 3.65
N PRO A 315 4.50 16.18 2.83
CA PRO A 315 3.29 16.63 2.18
C PRO A 315 2.81 15.61 1.14
N VAL A 316 1.51 15.60 0.91
CA VAL A 316 0.87 14.92 -0.20
C VAL A 316 0.28 15.96 -1.15
N SER A 317 0.33 15.66 -2.45
CA SER A 317 -0.33 16.42 -3.49
C SER A 317 -1.84 16.28 -3.34
N VAL A 318 -2.50 17.41 -3.11
CA VAL A 318 -3.94 17.49 -2.93
C VAL A 318 -4.59 18.33 -4.02
N GLN A 319 -5.90 18.20 -4.08
CA GLN A 319 -6.79 19.10 -4.78
C GLN A 319 -7.85 19.67 -3.83
N VAL A 320 -8.16 20.95 -4.04
CA VAL A 320 -9.29 21.62 -3.42
C VAL A 320 -10.48 21.57 -4.39
N LEU A 321 -11.59 20.96 -3.97
CA LEU A 321 -12.84 20.96 -4.74
C LEU A 321 -13.92 21.76 -4.02
N LEU A 322 -14.58 22.63 -4.77
CA LEU A 322 -15.60 23.55 -4.29
C LEU A 322 -16.96 23.23 -4.92
N PHE A 323 -17.98 23.03 -4.10
CA PHE A 323 -19.35 22.75 -4.56
C PHE A 323 -20.34 23.71 -3.91
N LEU A 324 -20.90 24.62 -4.71
CA LEU A 324 -21.85 25.63 -4.28
C LEU A 324 -23.28 25.10 -4.42
N GLY A 325 -23.92 24.84 -3.29
CA GLY A 325 -25.32 24.49 -3.22
C GLY A 325 -26.23 25.67 -3.56
N GLN A 326 -27.43 25.34 -4.02
CA GLN A 326 -28.46 26.32 -4.34
C GLN A 326 -28.84 27.20 -3.14
N PRO A 327 -29.27 28.46 -3.38
CA PRO A 327 -29.75 29.34 -2.32
C PRO A 327 -30.92 28.73 -1.58
N ASN A 328 -30.87 28.75 -0.24
CA ASN A 328 -32.00 28.35 0.56
C ASN A 328 -33.18 29.31 0.32
N PRO A 329 -34.37 28.82 -0.06
CA PRO A 329 -35.50 29.69 -0.42
C PRO A 329 -35.93 30.66 0.69
N LYS A 330 -35.79 30.24 1.96
CA LYS A 330 -36.22 30.99 3.15
C LYS A 330 -35.16 31.95 3.64
N THR A 331 -33.92 31.49 3.78
CA THR A 331 -32.84 32.30 4.38
C THR A 331 -32.02 33.06 3.35
N LYS A 332 -32.21 32.77 2.06
CA LYS A 332 -31.38 33.24 0.93
C LYS A 332 -29.89 32.92 1.05
N ARG A 333 -29.50 32.08 2.02
CA ARG A 333 -28.11 31.65 2.24
C ARG A 333 -27.76 30.47 1.35
N GLN A 334 -26.54 30.45 0.85
CA GLN A 334 -25.97 29.31 0.13
C GLN A 334 -25.02 28.51 1.01
N LYS A 335 -24.90 27.22 0.71
CA LYS A 335 -23.91 26.33 1.32
C LYS A 335 -22.82 26.09 0.29
N LEU A 336 -21.58 26.41 0.62
CA LEU A 336 -20.43 25.93 -0.13
C LEU A 336 -19.81 24.77 0.66
N ASN A 337 -19.62 23.65 -0.03
CA ASN A 337 -18.90 22.48 0.44
C ASN A 337 -17.48 22.56 -0.08
N VAL A 338 -16.51 22.33 0.80
CA VAL A 338 -15.08 22.41 0.48
C VAL A 338 -14.46 21.07 0.82
N PHE A 339 -13.83 20.44 -0.16
CA PHE A 339 -13.14 19.17 -0.02
C PHE A 339 -11.65 19.38 -0.22
N LEU A 340 -10.85 18.83 0.70
CA LEU A 340 -9.41 18.69 0.57
C LEU A 340 -9.15 17.20 0.33
N LEU A 341 -8.85 16.83 -0.90
CA LEU A 341 -8.72 15.43 -1.31
C LEU A 341 -7.36 15.17 -1.94
N PRO A 342 -6.82 13.95 -1.81
CA PRO A 342 -5.68 13.53 -2.62
C PRO A 342 -5.89 13.80 -4.11
N ARG A 343 -4.81 14.14 -4.82
CA ARG A 343 -4.88 14.50 -6.25
C ARG A 343 -5.29 13.33 -7.16
N ASN A 344 -5.12 12.10 -6.71
CA ASN A 344 -5.52 10.88 -7.42
C ASN A 344 -7.02 10.52 -7.27
N ILE A 345 -7.83 11.36 -6.60
CA ILE A 345 -9.31 11.21 -6.58
C ILE A 345 -9.91 12.02 -7.73
N HIS A 346 -10.68 11.40 -8.62
CA HIS A 346 -11.26 12.10 -9.77
C HIS A 346 -12.45 12.99 -9.39
N LEU A 347 -12.58 14.15 -10.05
CA LEU A 347 -13.68 15.10 -9.84
C LEU A 347 -15.06 14.46 -10.04
N ASP A 348 -15.19 13.55 -10.99
CA ASP A 348 -16.47 12.91 -11.32
C ASP A 348 -17.01 12.07 -10.15
N GLU A 349 -16.14 11.40 -9.41
CA GLU A 349 -16.51 10.63 -8.22
C GLU A 349 -17.11 11.54 -7.14
N VAL A 350 -16.50 12.70 -6.92
CA VAL A 350 -16.95 13.67 -5.93
C VAL A 350 -18.22 14.38 -6.41
N SER A 351 -18.28 14.72 -7.70
CA SER A 351 -19.43 15.38 -8.33
C SER A 351 -20.68 14.51 -8.29
N ALA A 352 -20.54 13.19 -8.46
CA ALA A 352 -21.64 12.24 -8.33
C ALA A 352 -22.30 12.25 -6.94
N GLN A 353 -21.56 12.65 -5.90
CA GLN A 353 -22.05 12.82 -4.52
C GLN A 353 -22.60 14.22 -4.24
N GLN A 354 -22.32 15.19 -5.11
CA GLN A 354 -22.71 16.60 -4.98
C GLN A 354 -23.75 17.05 -6.01
N ARG A 355 -24.65 16.14 -6.43
CA ARG A 355 -25.60 16.32 -7.57
C ARG A 355 -26.43 17.60 -7.60
N TYR A 356 -26.63 18.25 -6.45
CA TYR A 356 -27.44 19.48 -6.32
C TYR A 356 -26.59 20.74 -6.11
N SER A 357 -25.30 20.65 -6.34
CA SER A 357 -24.34 21.73 -6.17
C SER A 357 -23.58 21.98 -7.46
N GLU A 358 -23.28 23.24 -7.73
CA GLU A 358 -22.46 23.67 -8.85
C GLU A 358 -20.97 23.54 -8.47
N ASN A 359 -20.18 22.87 -9.29
CA ASN A 359 -18.74 22.81 -9.09
C ASN A 359 -18.11 24.15 -9.49
N ILE A 360 -17.41 24.80 -8.55
CA ILE A 360 -16.65 26.01 -8.82
C ILE A 360 -15.23 25.58 -9.20
N GLN A 361 -14.83 25.86 -10.43
CA GLN A 361 -13.48 25.62 -10.90
C GLN A 361 -12.48 26.53 -10.15
N VAL A 362 -11.45 25.92 -9.56
CA VAL A 362 -10.39 26.61 -8.84
C VAL A 362 -9.03 26.04 -9.20
N PRO A 363 -7.96 26.87 -9.20
CA PRO A 363 -6.60 26.35 -9.17
C PRO A 363 -6.43 25.53 -7.88
N SER A 364 -6.33 24.22 -8.02
CA SER A 364 -6.44 23.28 -6.90
C SER A 364 -5.13 22.59 -6.55
N LYS A 365 -4.04 22.81 -7.31
CA LYS A 365 -2.74 22.18 -7.05
C LYS A 365 -2.15 22.75 -5.75
N CYS A 366 -2.20 21.97 -4.69
CA CYS A 366 -1.65 22.32 -3.39
C CYS A 366 -0.97 21.10 -2.78
N GLU A 367 -0.08 21.35 -1.83
CA GLU A 367 0.59 20.33 -1.04
C GLU A 367 0.16 20.50 0.41
N LEU A 368 -0.33 19.44 1.03
CA LEU A 368 -0.79 19.45 2.41
C LEU A 368 -0.20 18.28 3.18
N PHE A 369 0.07 18.50 4.44
CA PHE A 369 0.39 17.46 5.39
C PHE A 369 -0.90 16.77 5.83
N GLU A 370 -0.90 15.45 5.75
CA GLU A 370 -2.01 14.65 6.26
C GLU A 370 -2.23 14.89 7.77
N ASP A 371 -3.40 14.55 8.30
CA ASP A 371 -3.80 14.72 9.72
C ASP A 371 -3.60 16.12 10.33
N GLN A 372 -3.33 17.13 9.52
CA GLN A 372 -3.27 18.52 9.95
C GLN A 372 -4.63 19.21 9.83
N SER A 373 -4.83 20.23 10.66
CA SER A 373 -6.05 21.04 10.63
C SER A 373 -5.84 22.28 9.76
N TYR A 374 -6.59 22.35 8.67
CA TYR A 374 -6.59 23.51 7.76
C TYR A 374 -7.79 24.41 8.02
N THR A 375 -7.59 25.73 7.85
CA THR A 375 -8.65 26.73 8.02
C THR A 375 -8.93 27.43 6.71
N LEU A 376 -10.20 27.43 6.31
CA LEU A 376 -10.71 28.25 5.22
C LEU A 376 -11.05 29.65 5.74
N HIS A 377 -10.48 30.68 5.12
CA HIS A 377 -10.78 32.08 5.42
C HIS A 377 -11.65 32.69 4.31
N CYS A 378 -12.86 33.14 4.68
CA CYS A 378 -13.77 33.85 3.78
C CYS A 378 -14.45 34.97 4.58
N PRO A 379 -13.99 36.23 4.47
CA PRO A 379 -14.50 37.36 5.25
C PRO A 379 -16.02 37.56 5.14
N GLN A 380 -16.61 37.18 4.01
CA GLN A 380 -18.00 37.40 3.67
C GLN A 380 -18.93 36.24 4.10
N ALA A 381 -18.39 35.17 4.71
CA ALA A 381 -19.15 33.96 4.98
C ALA A 381 -19.00 33.41 6.40
N ILE A 382 -20.05 32.72 6.86
CA ILE A 382 -20.10 32.11 8.20
C ILE A 382 -19.57 30.67 8.14
N LYS A 383 -18.56 30.38 8.97
CA LYS A 383 -17.98 29.04 9.15
C LYS A 383 -18.92 28.13 9.95
N ILE A 384 -19.22 26.92 9.44
CA ILE A 384 -20.01 25.90 10.14
C ILE A 384 -19.19 24.61 10.17
N GLN A 385 -18.38 24.39 11.20
CA GLN A 385 -17.68 23.11 11.35
C GLN A 385 -18.62 22.06 11.97
N PRO A 386 -18.79 20.86 11.38
CA PRO A 386 -19.50 19.76 12.03
C PRO A 386 -18.75 19.32 13.29
N LYS A 387 -19.52 18.92 14.32
CA LYS A 387 -19.03 18.70 15.69
C LYS A 387 -18.26 17.39 15.93
N VAL A 388 -17.90 16.64 14.88
CA VAL A 388 -17.28 15.32 15.05
C VAL A 388 -15.96 15.27 14.29
N ARG A 389 -14.85 15.22 15.04
CA ARG A 389 -13.62 14.58 14.56
C ARG A 389 -13.92 13.08 14.55
N ILE A 390 -14.07 12.50 13.36
CA ILE A 390 -14.23 11.05 13.16
C ILE A 390 -12.83 10.45 13.05
#